data_AF-A0A2N7QLZ1-F1
#
_entry.id   AF-A0A2N7QLZ1-F1
#
_cell.length_a   1.000
_cell.length_b   1.000
_cell.length_c   1.000
_cell.angle_alpha   90.00
_cell.angle_beta   90.00
_cell.angle_gamma   90.00
#
_symmetry.space_group_name_H-M   'P 1'
#
loop_
_entity.id
_entity.type
_entity.pdbx_description
1 polymer ?
#
loop_
_entity_poly.entity_id
_entity_poly.type
_entity_poly.pdbx_seq_one_letter_code
_entity_poly.pdbx_strand_id
1 'polypeptide(L)'
;MAKDGSDGLGKSRRRELVLRTGMGNELVDYACKINPDGSASIEANGPEDHARAMEALAEMAKTMPAFLQREIPKANPEPEGGLRSVLEALGASLQQSLSMQTPSPAPPRPRAIGKSADAWLKSIEADTLKKTLIIKAAAINGFARHVGINKMLHEVQREDVHAWVEALRASGLQTPTLINKTSYLRGFFNWAVSAGAYPKFPKDENPAAGHVIYRKQEKKKRRAFGFKAFTLEQIQALYTAEALANLSEGARWGAVIGLYTGARVSEVGQLALVDFTTVDGVPCMMITDEGEGQSVKNEPSLRTIPIHPDLITLGLMERVERLRERGEKRLFPKIKIGSVNGQGDWLSKAYGRHIETVGITKPDKGKYGFHSLRKTAIQAMKSGKVPLEWRCAYVGHDLDEEHVEIYSGEYGPKEMRAITSSALHFGINLVAIRACLSMD
;
A
#
# COMPACT_ATOMS: atom_id res chain seq x y z
N MET A 1 43.84 1.27 -31.57
CA MET A 1 44.29 -0.07 -32.03
C MET A 1 44.40 -0.92 -30.77
N ALA A 2 43.33 -1.62 -30.39
CA ALA A 2 43.00 -3.04 -30.65
C ALA A 2 43.42 -3.91 -29.43
N LYS A 3 42.45 -4.33 -28.58
CA LYS A 3 41.78 -5.67 -28.50
C LYS A 3 42.72 -6.76 -27.97
N ASP A 4 42.36 -7.76 -27.19
CA ASP A 4 41.14 -8.37 -26.61
C ASP A 4 41.70 -9.22 -25.43
N GLY A 5 41.04 -9.40 -24.29
CA GLY A 5 39.91 -10.31 -24.16
C GLY A 5 40.36 -11.72 -23.74
N SER A 6 40.64 -11.92 -22.44
CA SER A 6 40.68 -13.25 -21.83
C SER A 6 39.55 -13.35 -20.81
N ASP A 7 38.36 -13.68 -21.30
CA ASP A 7 37.17 -13.99 -20.52
C ASP A 7 37.33 -15.38 -19.89
N GLY A 8 37.21 -15.44 -18.56
CA GLY A 8 37.11 -16.69 -17.81
C GLY A 8 35.74 -17.34 -18.02
N LEU A 9 35.74 -18.61 -18.43
CA LEU A 9 34.56 -19.47 -18.36
C LEU A 9 34.16 -19.68 -16.90
N GLY A 10 32.87 -19.46 -16.60
CA GLY A 10 32.27 -19.93 -15.34
C GLY A 10 31.09 -19.14 -14.76
N LYS A 11 30.39 -18.29 -15.52
CA LYS A 11 29.05 -17.81 -15.13
C LYS A 11 28.10 -17.90 -16.32
N SER A 12 27.19 -18.87 -16.26
CA SER A 12 26.11 -19.07 -17.23
C SER A 12 25.30 -17.77 -17.38
N ARG A 13 25.44 -17.08 -18.52
CA ARG A 13 24.66 -15.88 -18.84
C ARG A 13 23.19 -16.26 -19.00
N ARG A 14 22.34 -15.79 -18.08
CA ARG A 14 20.88 -15.76 -18.27
C ARG A 14 20.58 -14.97 -19.54
N ARG A 15 19.83 -15.56 -20.46
CA ARG A 15 19.27 -14.83 -21.62
C ARG A 15 17.83 -14.46 -21.26
N GLU A 16 17.56 -13.17 -21.20
CA GLU A 16 16.19 -12.65 -21.15
C GLU A 16 15.72 -12.44 -22.59
N LEU A 17 14.55 -12.99 -22.91
CA LEU A 17 13.87 -12.82 -24.19
C LEU A 17 12.52 -12.17 -23.92
N VAL A 18 12.15 -11.20 -24.74
CA VAL A 18 10.81 -10.59 -24.71
C VAL A 18 9.94 -11.30 -25.73
N LEU A 19 8.86 -11.93 -25.27
CA LEU A 19 7.88 -12.60 -26.11
C LEU A 19 6.65 -11.70 -26.26
N ARG A 20 6.39 -11.28 -27.50
CA ARG A 20 5.25 -10.41 -27.84
C ARG A 20 4.12 -11.26 -28.41
N THR A 21 2.94 -11.22 -27.79
CA THR A 21 1.75 -11.98 -28.24
C THR A 21 0.48 -11.11 -28.26
N GLY A 22 -0.49 -11.47 -29.11
CA GLY A 22 -1.77 -10.78 -29.29
C GLY A 22 -2.19 -10.61 -30.76
N MET A 23 -3.47 -10.27 -31.01
CA MET A 23 -3.96 -9.89 -32.35
C MET A 23 -4.39 -8.42 -32.36
N GLY A 24 -3.89 -7.63 -33.33
CA GLY A 24 -4.26 -6.22 -33.49
C GLY A 24 -3.54 -5.29 -32.49
N ASN A 25 -4.28 -4.37 -31.86
CA ASN A 25 -3.73 -3.31 -30.99
C ASN A 25 -3.47 -3.76 -29.54
N GLU A 26 -3.71 -5.03 -29.18
CA GLU A 26 -3.45 -5.59 -27.84
C GLU A 26 -2.19 -6.47 -27.86
N LEU A 27 -1.02 -5.88 -28.13
CA LEU A 27 0.26 -6.59 -28.01
C LEU A 27 0.73 -6.56 -26.56
N VAL A 28 0.97 -7.74 -25.98
CA VAL A 28 1.47 -7.91 -24.60
C VAL A 28 2.89 -8.48 -24.66
N ASP A 29 3.82 -7.83 -23.96
CA ASP A 29 5.22 -8.24 -23.85
C ASP A 29 5.44 -9.05 -22.56
N TYR A 30 5.85 -10.31 -22.70
CA TYR A 30 6.20 -11.18 -21.59
C TYR A 30 7.72 -11.34 -21.48
N ALA A 31 8.26 -11.11 -20.28
CA ALA A 31 9.65 -11.42 -19.98
C ALA A 31 9.82 -12.94 -19.76
N CYS A 32 10.52 -13.59 -20.68
CA CYS A 32 10.81 -15.02 -20.63
C CYS A 32 12.25 -15.26 -20.15
N LYS A 33 12.40 -16.01 -19.06
CA LYS A 33 13.69 -16.43 -18.52
C LYS A 33 13.97 -17.85 -18.99
N ILE A 34 15.04 -18.02 -19.78
CA ILE A 34 15.51 -19.36 -20.17
C ILE A 34 16.60 -19.80 -19.18
N ASN A 35 16.34 -20.94 -18.53
CA ASN A 35 17.25 -21.58 -17.61
C ASN A 35 18.34 -22.35 -18.39
N PRO A 36 19.50 -22.63 -17.76
CA PRO A 36 20.60 -23.35 -18.41
C PRO A 36 20.26 -24.78 -18.84
N ASP A 37 19.21 -25.38 -18.27
CA ASP A 37 18.69 -26.71 -18.61
C ASP A 37 17.69 -26.71 -19.79
N GLY A 38 17.46 -25.55 -20.40
CA GLY A 38 16.52 -25.36 -21.51
C GLY A 38 15.07 -25.14 -21.09
N SER A 39 14.75 -25.15 -19.78
CA SER A 39 13.41 -24.78 -19.29
C SER A 39 13.19 -23.27 -19.37
N ALA A 40 11.96 -22.85 -19.66
CA ALA A 40 11.58 -21.44 -19.77
C ALA A 40 10.52 -21.09 -18.72
N SER A 41 10.62 -19.91 -18.10
CA SER A 41 9.62 -19.38 -17.17
C SER A 41 9.16 -17.98 -17.57
N ILE A 42 7.86 -17.74 -17.42
CA ILE A 42 7.20 -16.45 -17.67
C ILE A 42 6.39 -16.08 -16.43
N GLU A 43 6.42 -14.81 -16.08
CA GLU A 43 5.64 -14.24 -14.98
C GLU A 43 4.32 -13.68 -15.53
N ALA A 44 3.20 -14.09 -14.93
CA ALA A 44 1.86 -13.68 -15.38
C ALA A 44 1.00 -13.23 -14.19
N ASN A 45 0.28 -12.12 -14.36
CA ASN A 45 -0.51 -11.46 -13.34
C ASN A 45 -2.00 -11.85 -13.44
N GLY A 46 -2.33 -13.00 -12.85
CA GLY A 46 -3.70 -13.49 -12.75
C GLY A 46 -4.11 -14.49 -13.83
N PRO A 47 -5.34 -15.03 -13.77
CA PRO A 47 -5.73 -16.20 -14.56
C PRO A 47 -5.81 -15.95 -16.08
N GLU A 48 -6.30 -14.78 -16.49
CA GLU A 48 -6.40 -14.38 -17.90
C GLU A 48 -5.02 -14.11 -18.51
N ASP A 49 -4.12 -13.53 -17.70
CA ASP A 49 -2.74 -13.26 -18.10
C ASP A 49 -1.92 -14.55 -18.20
N HIS A 50 -2.17 -15.51 -17.30
CA HIS A 50 -1.58 -16.83 -17.35
C HIS A 50 -1.97 -17.60 -18.63
N ALA A 51 -3.24 -17.53 -19.04
CA ALA A 51 -3.70 -18.17 -20.29
C ALA A 51 -2.98 -17.59 -21.52
N ARG A 52 -2.83 -16.26 -21.58
CA ARG A 52 -2.09 -15.57 -22.65
C ARG A 52 -0.59 -15.88 -22.64
N ALA A 53 0.02 -15.95 -21.46
CA ALA A 53 1.43 -16.34 -21.30
C ALA A 53 1.69 -17.77 -21.78
N MET A 54 0.76 -18.70 -21.52
CA MET A 54 0.86 -20.09 -21.98
C MET A 54 0.68 -20.21 -23.51
N GLU A 55 -0.17 -19.39 -24.11
CA GLU A 55 -0.31 -19.31 -25.56
C GLU A 55 0.95 -18.74 -26.24
N ALA A 56 1.58 -17.72 -25.65
CA ALA A 56 2.85 -17.16 -26.12
C ALA A 56 3.99 -18.19 -26.09
N LEU A 57 4.06 -19.01 -25.04
CA LEU A 57 5.04 -20.11 -24.94
C LEU A 57 4.82 -21.17 -26.01
N ALA A 58 3.55 -21.52 -26.28
CA ALA A 58 3.19 -22.48 -27.32
C ALA A 58 3.59 -21.97 -28.72
N GLU A 59 3.49 -20.67 -28.98
CA GLU A 59 3.87 -20.06 -30.26
C GLU A 59 5.39 -19.90 -30.41
N MET A 60 6.10 -19.58 -29.31
CA MET A 60 7.57 -19.61 -29.27
C MET A 60 8.11 -21.00 -29.62
N ALA A 61 7.47 -22.06 -29.10
CA ALA A 61 7.86 -23.44 -29.38
C ALA A 61 7.73 -23.81 -30.87
N LYS A 62 6.82 -23.16 -31.62
CA LYS A 62 6.65 -23.36 -33.08
C LYS A 62 7.72 -22.64 -33.91
N THR A 63 8.37 -21.62 -33.35
CA THR A 63 9.28 -20.71 -34.08
C THR A 63 10.76 -20.91 -33.72
N MET A 64 11.07 -21.79 -32.75
CA MET A 64 12.47 -22.16 -32.46
C MET A 64 13.13 -22.85 -33.66
N PRO A 65 14.30 -22.37 -34.13
CA PRO A 65 15.03 -23.02 -35.21
C PRO A 65 15.54 -24.40 -34.78
N ALA A 66 15.50 -25.36 -35.71
CA ALA A 66 15.96 -26.75 -35.58
C ALA A 66 17.42 -26.94 -35.09
N PHE A 67 18.19 -25.87 -34.88
CA PHE A 67 19.57 -25.94 -34.41
C PHE A 67 19.70 -26.18 -32.89
N LEU A 68 18.65 -25.91 -32.09
CA LEU A 68 18.61 -26.28 -30.66
C LEU A 68 18.28 -27.76 -30.43
N GLN A 69 17.98 -28.54 -31.49
CA GLN A 69 17.81 -30.00 -31.41
C GLN A 69 19.13 -30.79 -31.34
N ARG A 70 20.30 -30.12 -31.34
CA ARG A 70 21.61 -30.79 -31.27
C ARG A 70 22.29 -30.57 -29.92
N GLU A 71 21.86 -31.33 -28.92
CA GLU A 71 22.75 -31.97 -27.94
C GLU A 71 22.03 -33.12 -27.20
N ILE A 72 21.23 -33.88 -27.96
CA ILE A 72 20.76 -35.20 -27.52
C ILE A 72 21.81 -36.21 -28.00
N PRO A 73 22.47 -36.97 -27.12
CA PRO A 73 23.37 -38.05 -27.53
C PRO A 73 22.60 -39.06 -28.39
N LYS A 74 23.11 -39.33 -29.60
CA LYS A 74 22.56 -40.34 -30.52
C LYS A 74 22.59 -41.73 -29.87
N ALA A 75 21.48 -42.44 -30.02
CA ALA A 75 21.24 -43.81 -29.59
C ALA A 75 22.22 -44.83 -30.20
N ASN A 76 22.40 -45.96 -29.51
CA ASN A 76 22.74 -47.25 -30.12
C ASN A 76 21.46 -48.12 -30.24
N PRO A 77 21.41 -49.08 -31.18
CA PRO A 77 20.27 -49.31 -32.04
C PRO A 77 19.20 -50.24 -31.45
N GLU A 78 17.99 -50.12 -32.02
CA GLU A 78 16.80 -50.91 -31.70
C GLU A 78 17.01 -52.43 -31.72
N PRO A 79 16.07 -53.17 -31.11
CA PRO A 79 15.27 -54.06 -31.95
C PRO A 79 13.77 -53.85 -31.78
N GLU A 80 13.12 -53.62 -32.91
CA GLU A 80 11.76 -54.00 -33.32
C GLU A 80 10.68 -54.14 -32.23
N GLY A 81 9.74 -53.19 -32.21
CA GLY A 81 8.43 -53.36 -31.55
C GLY A 81 7.85 -52.13 -30.84
N GLY A 82 8.58 -51.02 -30.77
CA GLY A 82 8.25 -49.89 -29.90
C GLY A 82 7.11 -49.00 -30.40
N LEU A 83 7.11 -48.56 -31.66
CA LEU A 83 6.22 -47.46 -32.06
C LEU A 83 4.73 -47.83 -32.04
N ARG A 84 4.40 -49.08 -32.38
CA ARG A 84 3.00 -49.54 -32.47
C ARG A 84 2.40 -49.81 -31.08
N SER A 85 3.18 -50.39 -30.17
CA SER A 85 2.77 -50.60 -28.78
C SER A 85 2.67 -49.29 -27.99
N VAL A 86 3.54 -48.32 -28.28
CA VAL A 86 3.47 -46.96 -27.71
C VAL A 86 2.27 -46.19 -28.25
N LEU A 87 1.92 -46.32 -29.54
CA LEU A 87 0.72 -45.70 -30.10
C LEU A 87 -0.58 -46.34 -29.58
N GLU A 88 -0.62 -47.65 -29.36
CA GLU A 88 -1.77 -48.32 -28.73
C GLU A 88 -1.91 -47.95 -27.24
N ALA A 89 -0.80 -47.85 -26.50
CA ALA A 89 -0.81 -47.38 -25.11
C ALA A 89 -1.21 -45.90 -25.00
N LEU A 90 -0.78 -45.04 -25.94
CA LEU A 90 -1.22 -43.65 -26.04
C LEU A 90 -2.71 -43.55 -26.39
N GLY A 91 -3.21 -44.38 -27.30
CA GLY A 91 -4.63 -44.45 -27.66
C GLY A 91 -5.51 -44.88 -26.49
N ALA A 92 -5.09 -45.91 -25.74
CA ALA A 92 -5.78 -46.37 -24.53
C ALA A 92 -5.73 -45.32 -23.40
N SER A 93 -4.58 -44.66 -23.22
CA SER A 93 -4.43 -43.57 -22.24
C SER A 93 -5.25 -42.33 -22.59
N LEU A 94 -5.42 -42.02 -23.89
CA LEU A 94 -6.25 -40.91 -24.36
C LEU A 94 -7.75 -41.22 -24.20
N GLN A 95 -8.18 -42.45 -24.47
CA GLN A 95 -9.56 -42.87 -24.19
C GLN A 95 -9.86 -42.89 -22.68
N GLN A 96 -8.88 -43.27 -21.85
CA GLN A 96 -9.01 -43.22 -20.39
C GLN A 96 -9.05 -41.77 -19.88
N SER A 97 -8.25 -40.85 -20.45
CA SER A 97 -8.29 -39.42 -20.10
C SER A 97 -9.55 -38.70 -20.58
N LEU A 98 -10.12 -39.12 -21.71
CA LEU A 98 -11.42 -38.60 -22.20
C LEU A 98 -12.61 -39.16 -21.42
N SER A 99 -12.44 -40.29 -20.73
CA SER A 99 -13.44 -40.87 -19.82
C SER A 99 -13.34 -40.35 -18.38
N MET A 100 -12.25 -39.65 -18.00
CA MET A 100 -12.17 -38.99 -16.70
C MET A 100 -12.92 -37.66 -16.76
N GLN A 101 -14.21 -37.71 -16.43
CA GLN A 101 -14.92 -36.53 -15.96
C GLN A 101 -14.07 -35.92 -14.84
N THR A 102 -13.63 -34.67 -15.01
CA THR A 102 -13.08 -33.89 -13.91
C THR A 102 -14.08 -33.96 -12.76
N PRO A 103 -13.68 -34.37 -11.54
CA PRO A 103 -14.61 -34.39 -10.42
C PRO A 103 -15.15 -32.97 -10.26
N SER A 104 -16.47 -32.84 -10.36
CA SER A 104 -17.19 -31.60 -10.05
C SER A 104 -16.66 -31.05 -8.72
N PRO A 105 -16.36 -29.74 -8.61
CA PRO A 105 -15.83 -29.16 -7.38
C PRO A 105 -16.73 -29.57 -6.21
N ALA A 106 -16.11 -30.14 -5.17
CA ALA A 106 -16.85 -30.63 -4.01
C ALA A 106 -17.83 -29.53 -3.53
N PRO A 107 -19.10 -29.88 -3.25
CA PRO A 107 -20.10 -28.90 -2.84
C PRO A 107 -19.58 -28.13 -1.62
N PRO A 108 -19.85 -26.81 -1.53
CA PRO A 108 -19.40 -26.01 -0.41
C PRO A 108 -19.86 -26.67 0.89
N ARG A 109 -18.93 -26.94 1.81
CA ARG A 109 -19.29 -27.59 3.07
C ARG A 109 -20.20 -26.61 3.83
N PRO A 110 -21.47 -26.94 4.08
CA PRO A 110 -22.41 -25.99 4.65
C PRO A 110 -21.89 -25.47 6.00
N ARG A 111 -21.69 -24.16 6.09
CA ARG A 111 -21.30 -23.47 7.33
C ARG A 111 -22.24 -22.30 7.55
N ALA A 112 -22.68 -22.14 8.80
CA ALA A 112 -23.44 -20.96 9.20
C ALA A 112 -22.58 -19.69 9.04
N ILE A 113 -23.21 -18.56 8.71
CA ILE A 113 -22.51 -17.28 8.51
C ILE A 113 -21.78 -16.82 9.78
N GLY A 114 -22.33 -17.05 10.98
CA GLY A 114 -21.67 -16.69 12.24
C GLY A 114 -20.34 -17.42 12.42
N LYS A 115 -20.33 -18.75 12.23
CA LYS A 115 -19.09 -19.55 12.30
C LYS A 115 -18.08 -19.16 11.22
N SER A 116 -18.58 -18.79 10.04
CA SER A 116 -17.73 -18.35 8.93
C SER A 116 -17.11 -16.98 9.19
N ALA A 117 -17.86 -16.06 9.83
CA ALA A 117 -17.36 -14.77 10.27
C ALA A 117 -16.20 -14.92 11.25
N ASP A 118 -16.36 -15.77 12.28
CA ASP A 118 -15.30 -16.04 13.26
C ASP A 118 -14.05 -16.63 12.59
N ALA A 119 -14.24 -17.59 11.68
CA ALA A 119 -13.14 -18.20 10.93
C ALA A 119 -12.40 -17.19 10.04
N TRP A 120 -13.13 -16.29 9.37
CA TRP A 120 -12.50 -15.24 8.56
C TRP A 120 -11.71 -14.26 9.43
N LEU A 121 -12.30 -13.77 10.53
CA LEU A 121 -11.64 -12.83 11.43
C LEU A 121 -10.35 -13.41 12.01
N LYS A 122 -10.38 -14.70 12.40
CA LYS A 122 -9.19 -15.43 12.84
C LYS A 122 -8.15 -15.55 11.72
N SER A 123 -8.58 -15.78 10.48
CA SER A 123 -7.65 -15.93 9.34
C SER A 123 -6.89 -14.66 8.98
N ILE A 124 -7.43 -13.48 9.32
CA ILE A 124 -6.80 -12.18 9.00
C ILE A 124 -6.15 -11.51 10.22
N GLU A 125 -6.23 -12.14 11.40
CA GLU A 125 -5.83 -11.52 12.67
C GLU A 125 -4.34 -11.18 12.70
N ALA A 126 -3.49 -12.09 12.23
CA ALA A 126 -2.04 -11.91 12.24
C ALA A 126 -1.59 -10.74 11.34
N ASP A 127 -2.21 -10.59 10.16
CA ASP A 127 -1.79 -9.62 9.15
C ASP A 127 -2.60 -8.31 9.20
N THR A 128 -3.52 -8.14 10.16
CA THR A 128 -4.38 -6.96 10.27
C THR A 128 -4.10 -6.19 11.54
N LEU A 129 -3.79 -4.89 11.39
CA LEU A 129 -3.68 -3.97 12.53
C LEU A 129 -4.90 -4.07 13.45
N LYS A 130 -4.67 -4.13 14.77
CA LYS A 130 -5.70 -4.32 15.81
C LYS A 130 -6.94 -3.43 15.63
N LYS A 131 -6.74 -2.14 15.31
CA LYS A 131 -7.84 -1.19 15.04
C LYS A 131 -8.69 -1.62 13.85
N THR A 132 -8.03 -2.00 12.76
CA THR A 132 -8.66 -2.42 11.52
C THR A 132 -9.42 -3.72 11.74
N LEU A 133 -8.86 -4.65 12.51
CA LEU A 133 -9.54 -5.90 12.89
C LEU A 133 -10.82 -5.63 13.66
N ILE A 134 -10.80 -4.75 14.68
CA ILE A 134 -12.01 -4.34 15.44
C ILE A 134 -13.08 -3.76 14.51
N ILE A 135 -12.70 -2.90 13.57
CA ILE A 135 -13.64 -2.27 12.63
C ILE A 135 -14.23 -3.30 11.66
N LYS A 136 -13.40 -4.21 11.13
CA LYS A 136 -13.84 -5.32 10.27
C LYS A 136 -14.78 -6.25 11.03
N ALA A 137 -14.42 -6.68 12.24
CA ALA A 137 -15.23 -7.53 13.10
C ALA A 137 -16.60 -6.92 13.39
N ALA A 138 -16.65 -5.62 13.74
CA ALA A 138 -17.91 -4.92 13.95
C ALA A 138 -18.81 -4.90 12.69
N ALA A 139 -18.21 -4.84 11.49
CA ALA A 139 -18.96 -4.90 10.23
C ALA A 139 -19.49 -6.31 9.96
N ILE A 140 -18.64 -7.33 9.99
CA ILE A 140 -19.03 -8.71 9.68
C ILE A 140 -20.00 -9.27 10.72
N ASN A 141 -19.73 -9.07 12.01
CA ASN A 141 -20.64 -9.54 13.07
C ASN A 141 -21.95 -8.74 13.08
N GLY A 142 -21.93 -7.49 12.60
CA GLY A 142 -23.14 -6.71 12.35
C GLY A 142 -23.98 -7.30 11.21
N PHE A 143 -23.34 -7.69 10.11
CA PHE A 143 -24.00 -8.33 8.97
C PHE A 143 -24.53 -9.73 9.31
N ALA A 144 -23.71 -10.59 9.94
CA ALA A 144 -24.11 -11.93 10.36
C ALA A 144 -25.33 -11.91 11.30
N ARG A 145 -25.39 -10.93 12.21
CA ARG A 145 -26.59 -10.73 13.06
C ARG A 145 -27.80 -10.26 12.27
N HIS A 146 -27.62 -9.38 11.29
CA HIS A 146 -28.72 -8.87 10.46
C HIS A 146 -29.39 -9.98 9.66
N VAL A 147 -28.62 -10.89 9.06
CA VAL A 147 -29.15 -12.01 8.25
C VAL A 147 -29.55 -13.23 9.10
N GLY A 148 -29.18 -13.24 10.38
CA GLY A 148 -29.30 -14.39 11.29
C GLY A 148 -28.03 -15.24 11.30
N ILE A 149 -27.38 -15.34 12.46
CA ILE A 149 -26.07 -15.99 12.63
C ILE A 149 -26.04 -17.46 12.22
N ASN A 150 -27.20 -18.13 12.22
CA ASN A 150 -27.38 -19.54 11.89
C ASN A 150 -27.74 -19.78 10.42
N LYS A 151 -28.04 -18.73 9.63
CA LYS A 151 -28.30 -18.86 8.19
C LYS A 151 -27.07 -19.48 7.51
N MET A 152 -27.27 -20.44 6.61
CA MET A 152 -26.15 -21.05 5.91
C MET A 152 -25.52 -20.04 4.97
N LEU A 153 -24.19 -19.96 4.96
CA LEU A 153 -23.48 -18.92 4.22
C LEU A 153 -23.80 -18.97 2.71
N HIS A 154 -23.96 -20.17 2.13
CA HIS A 154 -24.31 -20.34 0.71
C HIS A 154 -25.73 -19.85 0.35
N GLU A 155 -26.62 -19.69 1.34
CA GLU A 155 -27.96 -19.13 1.15
C GLU A 155 -27.97 -17.59 1.23
N VAL A 156 -26.85 -16.98 1.62
CA VAL A 156 -26.73 -15.52 1.69
C VAL A 156 -26.49 -14.97 0.30
N GLN A 157 -27.41 -14.12 -0.17
CA GLN A 157 -27.39 -13.58 -1.53
C GLN A 157 -27.17 -12.07 -1.55
N ARG A 158 -27.14 -11.49 -2.74
CA ARG A 158 -26.96 -10.05 -2.96
C ARG A 158 -28.05 -9.23 -2.27
N GLU A 159 -29.27 -9.75 -2.23
CA GLU A 159 -30.46 -9.13 -1.62
C GLU A 159 -30.29 -8.97 -0.10
N ASP A 160 -29.65 -9.94 0.57
CA ASP A 160 -29.35 -9.85 2.00
C ASP A 160 -28.37 -8.71 2.30
N VAL A 161 -27.36 -8.54 1.44
CA VAL A 161 -26.40 -7.42 1.56
C VAL A 161 -27.10 -6.09 1.30
N HIS A 162 -27.99 -6.04 0.31
CA HIS A 162 -28.79 -4.85 0.02
C HIS A 162 -29.66 -4.44 1.22
N ALA A 163 -30.40 -5.39 1.80
CA ALA A 163 -31.23 -5.16 2.97
C ALA A 163 -30.42 -4.63 4.17
N TRP A 164 -29.22 -5.17 4.39
CA TRP A 164 -28.32 -4.68 5.43
C TRP A 164 -27.85 -3.24 5.17
N VAL A 165 -27.47 -2.93 3.93
CA VAL A 165 -27.05 -1.57 3.53
C VAL A 165 -28.18 -0.55 3.71
N GLU A 166 -29.41 -0.90 3.32
CA GLU A 166 -30.58 -0.03 3.54
C GLU A 166 -30.87 0.16 5.03
N ALA A 167 -30.78 -0.90 5.85
CA ALA A 167 -30.93 -0.79 7.29
C ALA A 167 -29.86 0.14 7.93
N LEU A 168 -28.60 0.02 7.52
CA LEU A 168 -27.53 0.92 7.98
C LEU A 168 -27.74 2.37 7.53
N ARG A 169 -28.26 2.58 6.31
CA ARG A 169 -28.60 3.91 5.81
C ARG A 169 -29.77 4.51 6.61
N ALA A 170 -30.79 3.72 6.90
CA ALA A 170 -31.94 4.12 7.72
C ALA A 170 -31.53 4.50 9.15
N SER A 171 -30.49 3.85 9.71
CA SER A 171 -29.90 4.25 10.99
C SER A 171 -28.96 5.46 10.91
N GLY A 172 -28.90 6.16 9.78
CA GLY A 172 -28.16 7.41 9.61
C GLY A 172 -26.66 7.28 9.32
N LEU A 173 -26.16 6.08 8.99
CA LEU A 173 -24.75 5.93 8.64
C LEU A 173 -24.43 6.64 7.32
N GLN A 174 -23.30 7.34 7.32
CA GLN A 174 -22.84 8.11 6.17
C GLN A 174 -22.23 7.20 5.09
N THR A 175 -22.37 7.60 3.82
CA THR A 175 -21.90 6.88 2.63
C THR A 175 -20.47 6.34 2.73
N PRO A 176 -19.45 7.10 3.24
CA PRO A 176 -18.10 6.55 3.41
C PRO A 176 -18.03 5.34 4.34
N THR A 177 -18.82 5.33 5.40
CA THR A 177 -18.88 4.22 6.35
C THR A 177 -19.52 2.99 5.71
N LEU A 178 -20.58 3.19 4.92
CA LEU A 178 -21.24 2.11 4.19
C LEU A 178 -20.32 1.49 3.13
N ILE A 179 -19.55 2.32 2.40
CA ILE A 179 -18.53 1.85 1.45
C ILE A 179 -17.45 1.01 2.15
N ASN A 180 -16.97 1.46 3.31
CA ASN A 180 -15.99 0.68 4.06
C ASN A 180 -16.57 -0.67 4.52
N LYS A 181 -17.79 -0.67 5.08
CA LYS A 181 -18.46 -1.89 5.55
C LYS A 181 -18.69 -2.90 4.42
N THR A 182 -19.16 -2.45 3.26
CA THR A 182 -19.36 -3.30 2.07
C THR A 182 -18.04 -3.79 1.48
N SER A 183 -16.98 -2.99 1.52
CA SER A 183 -15.62 -3.44 1.14
C SER A 183 -15.11 -4.58 2.03
N TYR A 184 -15.38 -4.55 3.34
CA TYR A 184 -15.01 -5.64 4.24
C TYR A 184 -15.83 -6.91 3.95
N LEU A 185 -17.13 -6.78 3.67
CA LEU A 185 -17.95 -7.90 3.22
C LEU A 185 -17.43 -8.51 1.92
N ARG A 186 -17.00 -7.70 0.96
CA ARG A 186 -16.40 -8.19 -0.28
C ARG A 186 -15.19 -9.09 0.01
N GLY A 187 -14.31 -8.67 0.91
CA GLY A 187 -13.18 -9.49 1.37
C GLY A 187 -13.61 -10.79 2.06
N PHE A 188 -14.64 -10.73 2.90
CA PHE A 188 -15.23 -11.90 3.55
C PHE A 188 -15.80 -12.92 2.56
N PHE A 189 -16.59 -12.47 1.56
CA PHE A 189 -17.15 -13.36 0.53
C PHE A 189 -16.06 -13.95 -0.38
N ASN A 190 -15.04 -13.17 -0.76
CA ASN A 190 -13.91 -13.69 -1.55
C ASN A 190 -13.16 -14.81 -0.79
N TRP A 191 -12.92 -14.60 0.49
CA TRP A 191 -12.36 -15.64 1.36
C TRP A 191 -13.29 -16.84 1.45
N ALA A 192 -14.60 -16.64 1.59
CA ALA A 192 -15.55 -17.73 1.74
C ALA A 192 -15.60 -18.67 0.52
N VAL A 193 -15.44 -18.12 -0.70
CA VAL A 193 -15.26 -18.92 -1.92
C VAL A 193 -13.98 -19.74 -1.84
N SER A 194 -12.86 -19.08 -1.51
CA SER A 194 -11.54 -19.73 -1.40
C SER A 194 -11.51 -20.82 -0.32
N ALA A 195 -12.29 -20.63 0.75
CA ALA A 195 -12.44 -21.57 1.87
C ALA A 195 -13.47 -22.69 1.58
N GLY A 196 -14.12 -22.69 0.41
CA GLY A 196 -15.17 -23.65 0.06
C GLY A 196 -16.43 -23.55 0.93
N ALA A 197 -16.68 -22.38 1.53
CA ALA A 197 -17.86 -22.11 2.36
C ALA A 197 -18.96 -21.34 1.60
N TYR A 198 -18.64 -20.85 0.40
CA TYR A 198 -19.55 -20.14 -0.50
C TYR A 198 -19.32 -20.62 -1.94
N PRO A 199 -20.37 -20.75 -2.79
CA PRO A 199 -20.19 -21.09 -4.20
C PRO A 199 -19.41 -20.00 -4.95
N LYS A 200 -18.77 -20.36 -6.07
CA LYS A 200 -18.19 -19.36 -6.97
C LYS A 200 -19.28 -18.38 -7.42
N PHE A 201 -18.90 -17.12 -7.56
CA PHE A 201 -19.84 -16.09 -7.97
C PHE A 201 -20.27 -16.31 -9.43
N PRO A 202 -21.56 -16.19 -9.77
CA PRO A 202 -21.99 -16.10 -11.15
C PRO A 202 -21.28 -14.91 -11.81
N LYS A 203 -20.57 -15.15 -12.93
CA LYS A 203 -19.82 -14.09 -13.66
C LYS A 203 -18.88 -13.27 -12.76
N ASP A 204 -18.33 -13.88 -11.72
CA ASP A 204 -17.45 -13.22 -10.74
C ASP A 204 -18.09 -12.04 -9.97
N GLU A 205 -19.43 -11.97 -9.92
CA GLU A 205 -20.17 -10.94 -9.20
C GLU A 205 -20.26 -11.21 -7.69
N ASN A 206 -19.30 -10.69 -6.93
CA ASN A 206 -19.33 -10.77 -5.47
C ASN A 206 -20.64 -10.16 -4.90
N PRO A 207 -21.34 -10.84 -3.95
CA PRO A 207 -22.61 -10.37 -3.38
C PRO A 207 -22.56 -8.99 -2.73
N ALA A 208 -21.38 -8.55 -2.27
CA ALA A 208 -21.17 -7.25 -1.65
C ALA A 208 -20.69 -6.16 -2.61
N ALA A 209 -20.49 -6.46 -3.89
CA ALA A 209 -20.03 -5.48 -4.88
C ALA A 209 -21.14 -4.49 -5.28
N GLY A 210 -20.79 -3.21 -5.46
CA GLY A 210 -21.64 -2.22 -6.12
C GLY A 210 -22.86 -1.69 -5.32
N HIS A 211 -23.05 -2.08 -4.06
CA HIS A 211 -24.20 -1.63 -3.25
C HIS A 211 -24.17 -0.14 -2.90
N VAL A 212 -22.98 0.43 -2.81
CA VAL A 212 -22.79 1.83 -2.42
C VAL A 212 -21.74 2.46 -3.31
N ILE A 213 -22.14 3.52 -4.02
CA ILE A 213 -21.28 4.27 -4.92
C ILE A 213 -21.40 5.74 -4.55
N TYR A 214 -20.27 6.44 -4.50
CA TYR A 214 -20.30 7.89 -4.32
C TYR A 214 -20.93 8.57 -5.54
N ARG A 215 -22.05 9.27 -5.32
CA ARG A 215 -22.61 10.18 -6.32
C ARG A 215 -21.66 11.34 -6.58
N LYS A 216 -21.73 11.95 -7.77
CA LYS A 216 -20.88 13.10 -8.16
C LYS A 216 -20.92 14.24 -7.14
N GLN A 217 -22.11 14.54 -6.61
CA GLN A 217 -22.30 15.56 -5.58
C GLN A 217 -21.64 15.21 -4.24
N GLU A 218 -21.69 13.94 -3.82
CA GLU A 218 -21.03 13.48 -2.60
C GLU A 218 -19.51 13.54 -2.71
N LYS A 219 -18.95 13.16 -3.87
CA LYS A 219 -17.51 13.34 -4.16
C LYS A 219 -17.11 14.82 -4.02
N LYS A 220 -17.93 15.74 -4.54
CA LYS A 220 -17.72 17.19 -4.43
C LYS A 220 -17.79 17.66 -2.97
N LYS A 221 -18.83 17.26 -2.22
CA LYS A 221 -18.97 17.58 -0.79
C LYS A 221 -17.78 17.07 0.02
N ARG A 222 -17.37 15.82 -0.16
CA ARG A 222 -16.22 15.23 0.56
C ARG A 222 -14.91 15.99 0.32
N ARG A 223 -14.66 16.44 -0.92
CA ARG A 223 -13.51 17.32 -1.21
C ARG A 223 -13.65 18.69 -0.54
N ALA A 224 -14.85 19.27 -0.56
CA ALA A 224 -15.11 20.56 0.04
C ALA A 224 -14.97 20.57 1.57
N PHE A 225 -15.43 19.51 2.25
CA PHE A 225 -15.43 19.36 3.71
C PHE A 225 -14.21 18.61 4.28
N GLY A 226 -13.17 18.38 3.46
CA GLY A 226 -11.91 17.80 3.92
C GLY A 226 -11.03 18.75 4.71
N PHE A 227 -9.84 18.28 5.08
CA PHE A 227 -8.80 19.12 5.67
C PHE A 227 -8.36 20.23 4.70
N LYS A 228 -8.20 21.44 5.22
CA LYS A 228 -7.73 22.62 4.49
C LYS A 228 -6.27 22.91 4.81
N ALA A 229 -5.54 23.50 3.87
CA ALA A 229 -4.21 24.07 4.16
C ALA A 229 -4.39 25.32 5.02
N PHE A 230 -3.47 25.55 5.95
CA PHE A 230 -3.34 26.83 6.64
C PHE A 230 -2.79 27.90 5.70
N THR A 231 -3.18 29.16 5.91
CA THR A 231 -2.50 30.30 5.30
C THR A 231 -1.16 30.56 6.01
N LEU A 232 -0.32 31.41 5.42
CA LEU A 232 0.97 31.75 6.02
C LEU A 232 0.78 32.45 7.38
N GLU A 233 -0.17 33.37 7.46
CA GLU A 233 -0.50 34.13 8.68
C GLU A 233 -0.98 33.18 9.78
N GLN A 234 -1.78 32.17 9.43
CA GLN A 234 -2.21 31.14 10.38
C GLN A 234 -1.05 30.28 10.86
N ILE A 235 -0.10 29.93 9.98
CA ILE A 235 1.12 29.23 10.39
C ILE A 235 1.94 30.11 11.33
N GLN A 236 2.15 31.38 11.00
CA GLN A 236 2.91 32.30 11.86
C GLN A 236 2.27 32.46 13.24
N ALA A 237 0.93 32.54 13.32
CA ALA A 237 0.20 32.56 14.58
C ALA A 237 0.30 31.24 15.36
N LEU A 238 0.22 30.09 14.67
CA LEU A 238 0.32 28.76 15.32
C LEU A 238 1.73 28.43 15.82
N TYR A 239 2.76 29.06 15.27
CA TYR A 239 4.16 28.71 15.53
C TYR A 239 4.95 29.84 16.22
N THR A 240 4.29 30.73 16.95
CA THR A 240 5.01 31.61 17.89
C THR A 240 5.54 30.80 19.08
N ALA A 241 6.56 31.34 19.77
CA ALA A 241 7.13 30.66 20.93
C ALA A 241 6.10 30.49 22.07
N GLU A 242 5.25 31.50 22.27
CA GLU A 242 4.18 31.55 23.26
C GLU A 242 3.08 30.54 22.91
N ALA A 243 2.68 30.47 21.64
CA ALA A 243 1.68 29.52 21.19
C ALA A 243 2.18 28.09 21.43
N LEU A 244 3.42 27.78 21.01
CA LEU A 244 4.01 26.45 21.18
C LEU A 244 4.27 26.10 22.65
N ALA A 245 4.54 27.08 23.53
CA ALA A 245 4.76 26.81 24.96
C ALA A 245 3.55 26.17 25.66
N ASN A 246 2.35 26.30 25.10
CA ASN A 246 1.13 25.65 25.61
C ASN A 246 1.06 24.14 25.27
N LEU A 247 1.93 23.65 24.39
CA LEU A 247 2.04 22.24 24.04
C LEU A 247 3.05 21.54 24.94
N SER A 248 2.83 20.25 25.17
CA SER A 248 3.89 19.41 25.74
C SER A 248 5.10 19.38 24.79
N GLU A 249 6.30 19.17 25.34
CA GLU A 249 7.54 19.14 24.58
C GLU A 249 7.47 18.21 23.35
N GLY A 250 6.95 16.99 23.52
CA GLY A 250 6.72 16.07 22.40
C GLY A 250 5.74 16.61 21.36
N ALA A 251 4.68 17.31 21.77
CA ALA A 251 3.74 17.91 20.82
C ALA A 251 4.33 19.12 20.08
N ARG A 252 5.22 19.91 20.72
CA ARG A 252 5.97 20.98 20.05
C ARG A 252 6.84 20.41 18.93
N TRP A 253 7.62 19.37 19.23
CA TRP A 253 8.44 18.67 18.24
C TRP A 253 7.59 18.02 17.14
N GLY A 254 6.50 17.34 17.49
CA GLY A 254 5.58 16.76 16.52
C GLY A 254 4.95 17.79 15.58
N ALA A 255 4.64 18.99 16.07
CA ALA A 255 4.11 20.09 15.27
C ALA A 255 5.13 20.58 14.23
N VAL A 256 6.36 20.95 14.66
CA VAL A 256 7.39 21.44 13.74
C VAL A 256 7.80 20.39 12.71
N ILE A 257 7.93 19.12 13.13
CA ILE A 257 8.19 18.01 12.20
C ILE A 257 7.05 17.87 11.19
N GLY A 258 5.79 17.92 11.64
CA GLY A 258 4.63 17.85 10.77
C GLY A 258 4.55 18.99 9.75
N LEU A 259 4.94 20.20 10.15
CA LEU A 259 4.95 21.39 9.28
C LEU A 259 5.93 21.23 8.11
N TYR A 260 7.17 20.85 8.41
CA TYR A 260 8.23 20.77 7.39
C TYR A 260 8.16 19.48 6.56
N THR A 261 7.61 18.39 7.08
CA THR A 261 7.58 17.10 6.34
C THR A 261 6.26 16.82 5.63
N GLY A 262 5.16 17.40 6.11
CA GLY A 262 3.82 16.98 5.70
C GLY A 262 3.50 15.50 6.00
N ALA A 263 4.26 14.86 6.88
CA ALA A 263 4.06 13.46 7.25
C ALA A 263 2.68 13.23 7.89
N ARG A 264 2.16 12.02 7.78
CA ARG A 264 0.92 11.65 8.47
C ARG A 264 1.18 11.66 9.98
N VAL A 265 0.17 12.00 10.79
CA VAL A 265 0.34 12.10 12.25
C VAL A 265 0.83 10.79 12.88
N SER A 266 0.44 9.64 12.33
CA SER A 266 0.92 8.32 12.75
C SER A 266 2.38 8.08 12.40
N GLU A 267 2.84 8.59 11.25
CA GLU A 267 4.24 8.51 10.82
C GLU A 267 5.13 9.33 11.75
N VAL A 268 4.71 10.54 12.11
CA VAL A 268 5.43 11.35 13.11
C VAL A 268 5.43 10.66 14.46
N GLY A 269 4.27 10.22 14.93
CA GLY A 269 4.13 9.64 16.27
C GLY A 269 4.91 8.33 16.50
N GLN A 270 5.34 7.64 15.44
CA GLN A 270 6.07 6.37 15.53
C GLN A 270 7.60 6.48 15.33
N LEU A 271 8.13 7.69 15.12
CA LEU A 271 9.55 7.89 14.81
C LEU A 271 10.46 7.28 15.87
N ALA A 272 11.31 6.36 15.44
CA ALA A 272 12.41 5.80 16.20
C ALA A 272 13.67 6.66 16.01
N LEU A 273 14.61 6.59 16.96
CA LEU A 273 15.86 7.32 16.82
C LEU A 273 16.74 6.75 15.70
N VAL A 274 16.57 5.47 15.35
CA VAL A 274 17.27 4.83 14.22
C VAL A 274 16.79 5.33 12.86
N ASP A 275 15.60 5.93 12.78
CA ASP A 275 15.07 6.50 11.54
C ASP A 275 15.83 7.77 11.12
N PHE A 276 16.62 8.36 12.02
CA PHE A 276 17.44 9.54 11.77
C PHE A 276 18.85 9.12 11.36
N THR A 277 19.13 9.21 10.06
CA THR A 277 20.38 8.74 9.44
C THR A 277 20.98 9.82 8.53
N THR A 278 22.17 9.56 7.99
CA THR A 278 22.79 10.38 6.95
C THR A 278 22.88 9.55 5.68
N VAL A 279 22.30 10.07 4.59
CA VAL A 279 22.37 9.45 3.26
C VAL A 279 23.10 10.42 2.34
N ASP A 280 24.20 9.97 1.73
CA ASP A 280 25.05 10.79 0.85
C ASP A 280 25.46 12.15 1.44
N GLY A 281 25.77 12.15 2.75
CA GLY A 281 26.14 13.36 3.50
C GLY A 281 24.97 14.28 3.85
N VAL A 282 23.73 13.89 3.57
CA VAL A 282 22.52 14.64 3.90
C VAL A 282 21.80 14.02 5.09
N PRO A 283 21.58 14.76 6.20
CA PRO A 283 20.74 14.29 7.30
C PRO A 283 19.31 14.01 6.81
N CYS A 284 18.81 12.83 7.12
CA CYS A 284 17.54 12.30 6.66
C CYS A 284 16.74 11.69 7.79
N MET A 285 15.43 11.62 7.58
CA MET A 285 14.46 10.94 8.41
C MET A 285 13.70 9.92 7.55
N MET A 286 13.73 8.67 7.97
CA MET A 286 13.04 7.57 7.29
C MET A 286 11.62 7.42 7.82
N ILE A 287 10.65 7.28 6.90
CA ILE A 287 9.32 6.80 7.22
C ILE A 287 9.27 5.34 6.79
N THR A 288 9.23 4.43 7.77
CA THR A 288 9.31 2.98 7.57
C THR A 288 8.26 2.25 8.42
N ASP A 289 8.05 0.97 8.14
CA ASP A 289 7.29 0.00 8.94
C ASP A 289 8.15 -1.17 9.45
N GLU A 290 9.46 -1.13 9.25
CA GLU A 290 10.38 -2.22 9.64
C GLU A 290 10.67 -2.26 11.16
N GLY A 291 10.60 -1.12 11.85
CA GLY A 291 10.91 -1.03 13.27
C GLY A 291 9.75 -1.43 14.19
N GLU A 292 10.07 -1.70 15.45
CA GLU A 292 9.09 -2.16 16.44
C GLU A 292 7.88 -1.21 16.54
N GLY A 293 6.69 -1.75 16.28
CA GLY A 293 5.42 -1.03 16.34
C GLY A 293 5.21 0.00 15.23
N GLN A 294 6.13 0.14 14.28
CA GLN A 294 5.95 1.00 13.13
C GLN A 294 5.01 0.35 12.12
N SER A 295 4.28 1.18 11.40
CA SER A 295 3.38 0.76 10.33
C SER A 295 3.18 1.90 9.36
N VAL A 296 3.05 1.58 8.08
CA VAL A 296 2.65 2.55 7.08
C VAL A 296 1.29 2.22 6.48
N LYS A 297 0.68 3.21 5.83
CA LYS A 297 -0.67 3.06 5.28
C LYS A 297 -0.66 2.24 3.97
N ASN A 298 0.35 2.47 3.15
CA ASN A 298 0.55 1.90 1.83
C ASN A 298 2.03 2.03 1.44
N GLU A 299 2.46 1.26 0.45
CA GLU A 299 3.85 1.20 -0.02
C GLU A 299 4.50 2.57 -0.32
N PRO A 300 3.85 3.54 -1.01
CA PRO A 300 4.45 4.86 -1.24
C PRO A 300 4.67 5.70 0.02
N SER A 301 4.16 5.26 1.17
CA SER A 301 4.48 5.91 2.44
C SER A 301 5.92 5.64 2.87
N LEU A 302 6.54 4.54 2.40
CA LEU A 302 7.95 4.23 2.64
C LEU A 302 8.81 5.23 1.88
N ARG A 303 9.60 6.03 2.61
CA ARG A 303 10.41 7.09 2.00
C ARG A 303 11.47 7.60 2.94
N THR A 304 12.54 8.12 2.35
CA THR A 304 13.59 8.88 3.04
C THR A 304 13.41 10.36 2.78
N ILE A 305 13.22 11.15 3.84
CA ILE A 305 12.97 12.59 3.75
C ILE A 305 14.23 13.33 4.22
N PRO A 306 14.84 14.20 3.40
CA PRO A 306 15.93 15.04 3.87
C PRO A 306 15.41 16.01 4.94
N ILE A 307 16.17 16.15 6.03
CA ILE A 307 15.81 17.04 7.13
C ILE A 307 15.98 18.48 6.68
N HIS A 308 14.90 19.25 6.81
CA HIS A 308 14.87 20.65 6.41
C HIS A 308 15.89 21.48 7.21
N PRO A 309 16.60 22.45 6.60
CA PRO A 309 17.54 23.31 7.31
C PRO A 309 16.96 23.98 8.56
N ASP A 310 15.72 24.48 8.49
CA ASP A 310 15.06 25.07 9.66
C ASP A 310 14.88 24.05 10.81
N LEU A 311 14.61 22.77 10.53
CA LEU A 311 14.53 21.74 11.58
C LEU A 311 15.88 21.47 12.23
N ILE A 312 16.97 21.54 11.45
CA ILE A 312 18.33 21.47 11.97
C ILE A 312 18.58 22.69 12.87
N THR A 313 18.27 23.89 12.38
CA THR A 313 18.39 25.14 13.15
C THR A 313 17.55 25.11 14.43
N LEU A 314 16.39 24.46 14.43
CA LEU A 314 15.54 24.29 15.62
C LEU A 314 16.09 23.30 16.64
N GLY A 315 17.08 22.49 16.27
CA GLY A 315 17.76 21.59 17.20
C GLY A 315 17.34 20.12 17.12
N LEU A 316 16.74 19.69 16.00
CA LEU A 316 16.17 18.34 15.89
C LEU A 316 17.24 17.25 16.04
N MET A 317 18.40 17.44 15.42
CA MET A 317 19.49 16.46 15.50
C MET A 317 20.09 16.41 16.91
N GLU A 318 20.22 17.57 17.56
CA GLU A 318 20.68 17.65 18.95
C GLU A 318 19.69 16.97 19.89
N ARG A 319 18.38 17.07 19.64
CA ARG A 319 17.37 16.28 20.39
C ARG A 319 17.60 14.79 20.19
N VAL A 320 17.79 14.34 18.94
CA VAL A 320 18.00 12.92 18.62
C VAL A 320 19.21 12.39 19.37
N GLU A 321 20.33 13.11 19.35
CA GLU A 321 21.53 12.71 20.09
C GLU A 321 21.31 12.69 21.61
N ARG A 322 20.70 13.73 22.19
CA ARG A 322 20.38 13.73 23.63
C ARG A 322 19.51 12.54 24.05
N LEU A 323 18.55 12.14 23.21
CA LEU A 323 17.72 10.96 23.48
C LEU A 323 18.53 9.66 23.36
N ARG A 324 19.45 9.55 22.39
CA ARG A 324 20.37 8.41 22.27
C ARG A 324 21.27 8.29 23.50
N GLU A 325 21.85 9.40 23.97
CA GLU A 325 22.67 9.47 25.18
C GLU A 325 21.90 9.05 26.44
N ARG A 326 20.60 9.35 26.50
CA ARG A 326 19.69 8.91 27.58
C ARG A 326 19.26 7.45 27.44
N GLY A 327 19.70 6.72 26.42
CA GLY A 327 19.34 5.33 26.16
C GLY A 327 17.93 5.14 25.60
N GLU A 328 17.29 6.21 25.15
CA GLU A 328 15.96 6.14 24.56
C GLU A 328 16.02 5.53 23.15
N LYS A 329 14.91 4.90 22.73
CA LYS A 329 14.80 4.30 21.38
C LYS A 329 13.87 5.08 20.45
N ARG A 330 13.03 5.95 21.00
CA ARG A 330 11.97 6.67 20.29
C ARG A 330 12.16 8.17 20.41
N LEU A 331 11.73 8.90 19.38
CA LEU A 331 11.70 10.36 19.41
C LEU A 331 10.73 10.91 20.47
N PHE A 332 9.68 10.13 20.75
CA PHE A 332 8.65 10.41 21.76
C PHE A 332 8.56 9.28 22.79
N PRO A 333 9.50 9.21 23.77
CA PRO A 333 9.58 8.10 24.74
C PRO A 333 8.32 7.83 25.55
N LYS A 334 7.53 8.88 25.83
CA LYS A 334 6.30 8.79 26.63
C LYS A 334 5.13 8.12 25.89
N ILE A 335 5.28 7.80 24.60
CA ILE A 335 4.20 7.25 23.77
C ILE A 335 4.27 5.74 23.74
N LYS A 336 3.19 5.10 24.21
CA LYS A 336 3.07 3.64 24.24
C LYS A 336 2.93 3.06 22.82
N ILE A 337 3.72 2.03 22.54
CA ILE A 337 3.60 1.20 21.34
C ILE A 337 2.27 0.40 21.40
N GLY A 338 1.68 0.12 20.25
CA GLY A 338 0.50 -0.75 20.15
C GLY A 338 -0.83 -0.11 20.58
N SER A 339 -0.87 1.23 20.73
CA SER A 339 -2.14 1.94 20.96
C SER A 339 -3.15 1.63 19.85
N VAL A 340 -4.37 1.25 20.24
CA VAL A 340 -5.46 0.91 19.32
C VAL A 340 -5.78 2.07 18.37
N ASN A 341 -5.60 3.32 18.80
CA ASN A 341 -5.86 4.47 17.94
C ASN A 341 -4.67 4.89 17.06
N GLY A 342 -3.54 4.17 17.17
CA GLY A 342 -2.28 4.47 16.49
C GLY A 342 -1.39 5.40 17.31
N GLN A 343 -0.09 5.38 17.00
CA GLN A 343 0.94 6.15 17.73
C GLN A 343 0.87 7.67 17.50
N GLY A 344 -0.03 8.17 16.64
CA GLY A 344 -0.25 9.59 16.38
C GLY A 344 -1.50 10.21 17.01
N ASP A 345 -2.34 9.44 17.72
CA ASP A 345 -3.63 9.94 18.27
C ASP A 345 -3.43 11.09 19.27
N TRP A 346 -2.44 10.96 20.16
CA TRP A 346 -2.08 11.97 21.14
C TRP A 346 -1.70 13.30 20.47
N LEU A 347 -0.92 13.24 19.38
CA LEU A 347 -0.44 14.41 18.64
C LEU A 347 -1.58 15.06 17.87
N SER A 348 -2.47 14.26 17.28
CA SER A 348 -3.67 14.79 16.61
C SER A 348 -4.57 15.55 17.58
N LYS A 349 -4.75 15.05 18.81
CA LYS A 349 -5.54 15.70 19.86
C LYS A 349 -4.84 16.95 20.42
N ALA A 350 -3.53 16.86 20.66
CA ALA A 350 -2.74 18.00 21.12
C ALA A 350 -2.77 19.15 20.11
N TYR A 351 -2.54 18.86 18.82
CA TYR A 351 -2.56 19.87 17.77
C TYR A 351 -3.97 20.41 17.48
N GLY A 352 -5.01 19.58 17.63
CA GLY A 352 -6.40 20.06 17.57
C GLY A 352 -6.69 21.13 18.63
N ARG A 353 -6.32 20.85 19.89
CA ARG A 353 -6.45 21.82 21.00
C ARG A 353 -5.60 23.06 20.76
N HIS A 354 -4.39 22.90 20.24
CA HIS A 354 -3.51 24.03 19.90
C HIS A 354 -4.16 25.02 18.94
N ILE A 355 -4.79 24.52 17.86
CA ILE A 355 -5.51 25.35 16.90
C ILE A 355 -6.65 26.12 17.57
N GLU A 356 -7.39 25.47 18.48
CA GLU A 356 -8.49 26.07 19.23
C GLU A 356 -7.98 27.12 20.22
N THR A 357 -6.90 26.84 20.96
CA THR A 357 -6.29 27.75 21.94
C THR A 357 -5.70 29.00 21.28
N VAL A 358 -5.05 28.86 20.12
CA VAL A 358 -4.55 30.00 19.34
C VAL A 358 -5.69 30.82 18.72
N GLY A 359 -6.91 30.25 18.64
CA GLY A 359 -8.08 30.96 18.15
C GLY A 359 -8.17 31.04 16.63
N ILE A 360 -7.60 30.06 15.90
CA ILE A 360 -7.68 30.04 14.44
C ILE A 360 -9.14 29.87 14.01
N THR A 361 -9.67 30.85 13.28
CA THR A 361 -11.04 30.83 12.76
C THR A 361 -11.27 29.59 11.90
N LYS A 362 -12.33 28.84 12.19
CA LYS A 362 -12.71 27.65 11.41
C LYS A 362 -13.08 28.07 9.98
N PRO A 363 -12.73 27.27 8.96
CA PRO A 363 -13.08 27.59 7.59
C PRO A 363 -14.58 27.36 7.36
N ASP A 364 -15.21 28.14 6.47
CA ASP A 364 -16.63 27.98 6.10
C ASP A 364 -16.98 26.55 5.67
N LYS A 365 -16.03 25.88 5.01
CA LYS A 365 -16.13 24.47 4.60
C LYS A 365 -14.87 23.74 4.96
N GLY A 366 -15.03 22.57 5.57
CA GLY A 366 -13.94 21.69 5.93
C GLY A 366 -13.47 21.90 7.36
N LYS A 367 -12.23 21.54 7.62
CA LYS A 367 -11.67 21.55 8.97
C LYS A 367 -10.17 21.76 8.98
N TYR A 368 -9.67 22.23 10.11
CA TYR A 368 -8.27 22.22 10.47
C TYR A 368 -7.96 21.07 11.42
N GLY A 369 -6.70 20.66 11.43
CA GLY A 369 -6.14 19.63 12.33
C GLY A 369 -4.72 19.29 11.89
N PHE A 370 -4.11 18.26 12.47
CA PHE A 370 -2.72 17.93 12.13
C PHE A 370 -2.53 17.64 10.63
N HIS A 371 -3.49 16.96 9.98
CA HIS A 371 -3.42 16.67 8.55
C HIS A 371 -3.53 17.91 7.64
N SER A 372 -3.92 19.06 8.19
CA SER A 372 -3.83 20.34 7.48
C SER A 372 -2.38 20.75 7.21
N LEU A 373 -1.42 20.35 8.06
CA LEU A 373 0.01 20.60 7.83
C LEU A 373 0.50 19.93 6.54
N ARG A 374 0.07 18.70 6.27
CA ARG A 374 0.34 18.04 4.99
C ARG A 374 -0.21 18.82 3.80
N LYS A 375 -1.43 19.37 3.92
CA LYS A 375 -2.01 20.21 2.87
C LYS A 375 -1.22 21.50 2.70
N THR A 376 -0.77 22.11 3.80
CA THR A 376 0.10 23.29 3.78
C THR A 376 1.42 23.00 3.09
N ALA A 377 2.15 21.94 3.46
CA ALA A 377 3.42 21.56 2.85
C ALA A 377 3.28 21.29 1.33
N ILE A 378 2.24 20.56 0.91
CA ILE A 378 1.97 20.30 -0.51
C ILE A 378 1.68 21.59 -1.28
N GLN A 379 0.92 22.52 -0.68
CA GLN A 379 0.62 23.81 -1.32
C GLN A 379 1.85 24.72 -1.36
N ALA A 380 2.66 24.75 -0.30
CA ALA A 380 3.91 25.49 -0.26
C ALA A 380 4.87 25.01 -1.36
N MET A 381 5.08 23.69 -1.46
CA MET A 381 5.86 23.09 -2.55
C MET A 381 5.26 23.38 -3.93
N LYS A 382 3.93 23.35 -4.08
CA LYS A 382 3.27 23.69 -5.34
C LYS A 382 3.55 25.16 -5.74
N SER A 383 3.40 26.08 -4.80
CA SER A 383 3.67 27.51 -5.01
C SER A 383 5.14 27.79 -5.30
N GLY A 384 6.05 27.03 -4.67
CA GLY A 384 7.48 27.02 -4.95
C GLY A 384 7.86 26.28 -6.24
N LYS A 385 6.89 25.89 -7.08
CA LYS A 385 7.09 25.21 -8.37
C LYS A 385 7.82 23.87 -8.27
N VAL A 386 7.76 23.19 -7.12
CA VAL A 386 8.25 21.81 -7.01
C VAL A 386 7.36 20.91 -7.88
N PRO A 387 7.95 20.08 -8.77
CA PRO A 387 7.18 19.21 -9.65
C PRO A 387 6.28 18.23 -8.89
N LEU A 388 5.26 17.67 -9.56
CA LEU A 388 4.24 16.84 -8.91
C LEU A 388 4.85 15.55 -8.33
N GLU A 389 5.70 14.91 -9.11
CA GLU A 389 6.39 13.67 -8.81
C GLU A 389 7.28 13.81 -7.57
N TRP A 390 8.05 14.89 -7.46
CA TRP A 390 8.84 15.21 -6.27
C TRP A 390 7.97 15.50 -5.04
N ARG A 391 6.83 16.20 -5.22
CA ARG A 391 5.89 16.43 -4.13
C ARG A 391 5.27 15.13 -3.64
N CYS A 392 4.88 14.24 -4.56
CA CYS A 392 4.31 12.94 -4.25
C CYS A 392 5.32 12.04 -3.55
N ALA A 393 6.57 11.99 -4.02
CA ALA A 393 7.67 11.28 -3.36
C ALA A 393 7.92 11.84 -1.95
N TYR A 394 8.01 13.18 -1.79
CA TYR A 394 8.28 13.83 -0.50
C TYR A 394 7.22 13.51 0.56
N VAL A 395 5.93 13.54 0.19
CA VAL A 395 4.85 13.28 1.16
C VAL A 395 4.43 11.82 1.22
N GLY A 396 4.78 10.98 0.24
CA GLY A 396 4.32 9.60 0.12
C GLY A 396 2.88 9.48 -0.39
N HIS A 397 2.65 9.98 -1.60
CA HIS A 397 1.42 9.76 -2.38
C HIS A 397 1.73 8.92 -3.62
N ASP A 398 0.80 8.03 -3.96
CA ASP A 398 0.74 7.42 -5.29
C ASP A 398 0.58 8.49 -6.37
N LEU A 399 1.31 8.32 -7.47
CA LEU A 399 0.95 8.93 -8.75
C LEU A 399 -0.10 8.03 -9.41
N ASP A 400 -1.04 8.61 -10.16
CA ASP A 400 -2.00 7.82 -10.92
C ASP A 400 -1.25 6.99 -11.99
N GLU A 401 -1.79 5.82 -12.40
CA GLU A 401 -1.10 4.80 -13.21
C GLU A 401 -0.41 5.37 -14.48
N GLU A 402 -1.04 6.32 -15.18
CA GLU A 402 -0.46 7.01 -16.36
C GLU A 402 0.81 7.85 -16.06
N HIS A 403 1.13 8.11 -14.80
CA HIS A 403 2.27 8.92 -14.37
C HIS A 403 3.37 8.10 -13.69
N VAL A 404 3.12 6.82 -13.38
CA VAL A 404 4.08 5.94 -12.69
C VAL A 404 5.20 5.50 -13.63
N GLU A 405 4.87 5.07 -14.86
CA GLU A 405 5.85 4.57 -15.84
C GLU A 405 6.81 5.64 -16.38
N ILE A 406 6.41 6.92 -16.33
CA ILE A 406 7.17 8.02 -16.95
C ILE A 406 8.06 8.75 -15.94
N TYR A 407 7.75 8.68 -14.63
CA TYR A 407 8.39 9.51 -13.60
C TYR A 407 8.95 8.74 -12.39
N SER A 408 9.14 7.42 -12.49
CA SER A 408 9.86 6.64 -11.46
C SER A 408 11.38 6.88 -11.54
N GLY A 409 11.83 8.10 -11.25
CA GLY A 409 13.24 8.42 -11.08
C GLY A 409 13.74 8.08 -9.67
N GLU A 410 15.04 7.85 -9.52
CA GLU A 410 15.69 7.80 -8.20
C GLU A 410 15.67 9.21 -7.58
N TYR A 411 14.82 9.42 -6.56
CA TYR A 411 14.73 10.69 -5.84
C TYR A 411 15.79 10.74 -4.74
N GLY A 412 17.03 11.06 -5.12
CA GLY A 412 18.14 11.22 -4.18
C GLY A 412 17.83 12.27 -3.09
N PRO A 413 18.17 12.01 -1.81
CA PRO A 413 17.88 12.95 -0.72
C PRO A 413 18.51 14.34 -0.90
N LYS A 414 19.64 14.42 -1.61
CA LYS A 414 20.33 15.69 -1.91
C LYS A 414 19.53 16.54 -2.89
N GLU A 415 19.08 15.96 -3.98
CA GLU A 415 18.23 16.60 -4.99
C GLU A 415 16.88 16.98 -4.39
N MET A 416 16.29 16.07 -3.60
CA MET A 416 15.04 16.33 -2.89
C MET A 416 15.18 17.52 -1.95
N ARG A 417 16.27 17.60 -1.18
CA ARG A 417 16.54 18.75 -0.30
C ARG A 417 16.67 20.04 -1.10
N ALA A 418 17.42 20.02 -2.20
CA ALA A 418 17.66 21.19 -3.02
C ALA A 418 16.37 21.76 -3.63
N ILE A 419 15.46 20.87 -4.08
CA ILE A 419 14.22 21.30 -4.72
C ILE A 419 13.12 21.68 -3.72
N THR A 420 13.06 21.05 -2.53
CA THR A 420 11.95 21.30 -1.59
C THR A 420 12.25 22.36 -0.53
N SER A 421 13.51 22.56 -0.11
CA SER A 421 13.82 23.41 1.05
C SER A 421 13.44 24.88 0.81
N SER A 422 13.66 25.40 -0.40
CA SER A 422 13.30 26.79 -0.73
C SER A 422 11.79 27.01 -0.72
N ALA A 423 10.99 25.97 -0.98
CA ALA A 423 9.54 26.06 -1.02
C ALA A 423 8.88 25.88 0.36
N LEU A 424 9.58 25.27 1.32
CA LEU A 424 9.08 24.99 2.68
C LEU A 424 9.56 26.04 3.69
N HIS A 425 9.48 27.32 3.31
CA HIS A 425 9.82 28.43 4.19
C HIS A 425 8.55 29.14 4.69
N PHE A 426 8.40 29.24 6.01
CA PHE A 426 7.16 29.72 6.65
C PHE A 426 7.31 31.05 7.40
N GLY A 427 8.48 31.69 7.35
CA GLY A 427 8.71 32.99 8.00
C GLY A 427 8.42 32.99 9.51
N ILE A 428 8.74 31.88 10.19
CA ILE A 428 8.57 31.71 11.63
C ILE A 428 9.87 32.07 12.37
N ASN A 429 9.79 32.57 13.61
CA ASN A 429 10.97 32.99 14.38
C ASN A 429 11.71 31.77 14.96
N LEU A 430 12.64 31.21 14.19
CA LEU A 430 13.39 30.00 14.57
C LEU A 430 14.16 30.16 15.88
N VAL A 431 14.70 31.34 16.18
CA VAL A 431 15.46 31.59 17.42
C VAL A 431 14.55 31.48 18.64
N ALA A 432 13.40 32.16 18.61
CA ALA A 432 12.42 32.11 19.71
C ALA A 432 11.82 30.71 19.87
N ILE A 433 11.53 30.02 18.76
CA ILE A 433 11.00 28.65 18.79
C ILE A 433 12.05 27.67 19.33
N ARG A 434 13.32 27.78 18.93
CA ARG A 434 14.41 26.91 19.44
C ARG A 434 14.52 27.02 20.96
N ALA A 435 14.43 28.22 21.52
CA ALA A 435 14.46 28.43 22.97
C ALA A 435 13.30 27.67 23.65
N CYS A 436 12.09 27.73 23.10
CA CYS A 436 10.92 26.99 23.59
C CYS A 436 11.08 25.47 23.44
N LEU A 437 11.69 24.98 22.36
CA LEU A 437 11.93 23.56 22.11
C LEU A 437 13.04 22.95 22.99
N SER A 438 13.94 23.78 23.53
CA SER A 438 15.12 23.37 24.30
C SER A 438 14.92 23.47 25.82
N MET A 439 13.73 23.86 26.29
CA MET A 439 13.39 23.83 27.71
C MET A 439 13.18 22.37 28.14
N ASP A 440 14.27 21.76 28.62
CA ASP A 440 14.32 20.54 29.42
C ASP A 440 14.68 20.92 30.87
#